data_AF-A0A914K144-F1
#
_entry.id   AF-A0A914K144-F1
#
_cell.length_a   1.000
_cell.length_b   1.000
_cell.length_c   1.000
_cell.angle_alpha   90.00
_cell.angle_beta   90.00
_cell.angle_gamma   90.00
#
_symmetry.space_group_name_H-M   'P 1'
#
loop_
_entity.id
_entity.type
_entity.pdbx_description
1 polymer ?
#
loop_
_entity_poly.entity_id
_entity_poly.type
_entity_poly.pdbx_seq_one_letter_code
_entity_poly.pdbx_strand_id
1 'polypeptide(L)'
;MIVMLSDENRLSVGYLGTEPSLFRMPVTDSRYIDFPERQKELQEYEERIAASTKTGDEIDASALKMQVELNMDSQSNAIDSEEGVPSATLQVVLTGDFVAADIFVHNSLSVFQIGNEAVVDGSGPVRKSIYMFNMFAEEAVLDHRMTVMALVDNRECCHHSCLLPLKLIGEQTAAQKSAVYKFTLESTEIGMDTNLLFPEFESENQSSIGFRLFYAKEIVSIFVSQKANRYRIQSDNPNLCFVMITELLERIKKLQPDAKIRTNGVPMQLFLKTIADYLEVEKRRELEEKTVKRLSVQMRHVEMILLQKLKSEHEPPATHINVLINHTYRE
;
A
#
# COMPACT_ATOMS: atom_id res chain seq x y z
N MET A 1 56.63 -11.31 -28.60
CA MET A 1 56.46 -10.05 -29.35
C MET A 1 55.32 -10.27 -30.32
N ILE A 2 54.21 -9.58 -30.10
CA ILE A 2 53.02 -9.63 -30.95
C ILE A 2 53.03 -8.35 -31.78
N VAL A 3 52.97 -8.48 -33.10
CA VAL A 3 52.88 -7.34 -34.02
C VAL A 3 51.48 -7.33 -34.59
N MET A 4 50.72 -6.27 -34.33
CA MET A 4 49.39 -6.08 -34.86
C MET A 4 49.38 -4.86 -35.78
N LEU A 5 48.96 -5.06 -37.02
CA LEU A 5 48.75 -4.00 -38.00
C LEU A 5 47.24 -3.77 -38.13
N SER A 6 46.80 -2.56 -37.79
CA SER A 6 45.40 -2.14 -37.95
C SER A 6 45.15 -1.66 -39.39
N ASP A 7 43.91 -1.81 -39.86
CA ASP A 7 43.42 -1.35 -41.17
C ASP A 7 43.55 0.17 -41.36
N GLU A 8 43.78 0.92 -40.28
CA GLU A 8 44.14 2.35 -40.29
C GLU A 8 45.65 2.61 -40.45
N ASN A 9 46.43 1.65 -40.97
CA ASN A 9 47.90 1.71 -41.11
C ASN A 9 48.66 1.95 -39.79
N ARG A 10 48.12 1.50 -38.65
CA ARG A 10 48.82 1.59 -37.35
C ARG A 10 49.49 0.27 -37.04
N LEU A 11 50.83 0.28 -37.08
CA LEU A 11 51.65 -0.85 -36.64
C LEU A 11 51.89 -0.74 -35.13
N SER A 12 51.40 -1.72 -34.37
CA SER A 12 51.58 -1.83 -32.93
C SER A 12 52.40 -3.07 -32.61
N VAL A 13 53.50 -2.88 -31.88
CA VAL A 13 54.37 -3.98 -31.42
C VAL A 13 54.17 -4.08 -29.91
N GLY A 14 53.45 -5.11 -29.48
CA GLY A 14 53.16 -5.38 -28.07
C GLY A 14 53.92 -6.59 -27.54
N TYR A 15 54.16 -6.62 -26.23
CA TYR A 15 54.50 -7.84 -25.52
C TYR A 15 53.37 -8.13 -24.52
N LEU A 16 53.05 -9.42 -24.30
CA LEU A 16 52.14 -9.80 -23.22
C LEU A 16 52.87 -9.57 -21.90
N GLY A 17 52.47 -8.55 -21.15
CA GLY A 17 52.95 -8.32 -19.80
C GLY A 17 52.53 -9.48 -18.91
N THR A 18 53.49 -10.15 -18.27
CA THR A 18 53.25 -11.19 -17.25
C THR A 18 53.25 -10.64 -15.84
N GLU A 19 53.38 -9.32 -15.66
CA GLU A 19 53.31 -8.69 -14.36
C GLU A 19 51.85 -8.56 -13.91
N PRO A 20 51.45 -9.19 -12.79
CA PRO A 20 50.16 -8.87 -12.19
C PRO A 20 50.19 -7.41 -11.75
N SER A 21 49.22 -6.61 -12.19
CA SER A 21 49.03 -5.25 -11.67
C SER A 21 48.69 -5.35 -10.18
N LEU A 22 49.70 -5.26 -9.32
CA LEU A 22 49.49 -5.11 -7.90
C LEU A 22 48.70 -3.82 -7.72
N PHE A 23 47.46 -3.91 -7.22
CA PHE A 23 46.73 -2.78 -6.66
C PHE A 23 47.54 -2.22 -5.47
N ARG A 24 48.60 -1.48 -5.77
CA ARG A 24 49.29 -0.63 -4.81
C ARG A 24 48.75 0.76 -5.03
N MET A 25 48.29 1.37 -3.94
CA MET A 25 48.02 2.80 -3.98
C MET A 25 49.30 3.49 -4.47
N PRO A 26 49.23 4.31 -5.54
CA PRO A 26 50.38 5.07 -5.97
C PRO A 26 50.89 5.86 -4.76
N VAL A 27 52.20 5.82 -4.52
CA VAL A 27 52.82 6.69 -3.51
C VAL A 27 52.70 8.10 -4.09
N THR A 28 51.57 8.75 -3.81
CA THR A 28 51.27 10.08 -4.34
C THR A 28 52.28 11.04 -3.76
N ASP A 29 53.03 11.72 -4.63
CA ASP A 29 53.61 13.01 -4.29
C ASP A 29 52.52 13.86 -3.63
N SER A 30 52.88 14.42 -2.48
CA SER A 30 51.99 15.09 -1.53
C SER A 30 50.89 15.89 -2.25
N ARG A 31 49.69 15.31 -2.36
CA ARG A 31 48.49 16.12 -2.61
C ARG A 31 48.41 17.05 -1.42
N TYR A 32 48.54 18.35 -1.67
CA TYR A 32 48.42 19.35 -0.62
C TYR A 32 47.01 19.20 0.00
N ILE A 33 46.97 18.76 1.25
CA ILE A 33 45.76 18.71 2.05
C ILE A 33 45.86 19.91 2.98
N ASP A 34 44.95 20.85 2.83
CA ASP A 34 44.79 21.98 3.74
C ASP A 34 44.18 21.47 5.06
N PHE A 35 45.05 21.01 5.97
CA PHE A 35 44.68 20.56 7.30
C PHE A 35 43.91 21.62 8.11
N PRO A 36 44.26 22.91 8.10
CA PRO A 36 43.49 23.90 8.84
C PRO A 36 42.06 24.12 8.30
N GLU A 37 41.85 24.09 6.99
CA GLU A 37 40.48 24.16 6.42
C GLU A 37 39.66 22.93 6.81
N ARG A 38 40.24 21.73 6.66
CA ARG A 38 39.61 20.46 7.07
C ARG A 38 39.26 20.42 8.55
N GLN A 39 40.12 20.97 9.40
CA GLN A 39 39.90 21.00 10.85
C GLN A 39 38.77 21.95 11.24
N LYS A 40 38.62 23.08 10.54
CA LYS A 40 37.47 23.97 10.71
C LYS A 40 36.17 23.29 10.28
N GLU A 41 36.16 22.66 9.11
CA GLU A 41 34.98 21.93 8.63
C GLU A 41 34.57 20.81 9.60
N LEU A 42 35.56 20.10 10.15
CA LEU A 42 35.34 19.05 11.14
C LEU A 42 34.76 19.61 12.45
N GLN A 43 35.25 20.75 12.93
CA GLN A 43 34.69 21.44 14.10
C GLN A 43 33.25 21.90 13.86
N GLU A 44 32.95 22.46 12.68
CA GLU A 44 31.58 22.86 12.32
C GLU A 44 30.62 21.66 12.32
N TYR A 45 31.04 20.49 11.80
CA TYR A 45 30.22 19.28 11.86
C TYR A 45 30.06 18.75 13.29
N GLU A 46 31.13 18.75 14.10
CA GLU A 46 31.07 18.32 15.51
C GLU A 46 30.12 19.21 16.32
N GLU A 47 30.13 20.53 16.10
CA GLU A 47 29.20 21.47 16.72
C GLU A 47 27.74 21.20 16.31
N ARG A 48 27.49 20.94 15.02
CA ARG A 48 26.14 20.59 14.52
C ARG A 48 25.63 19.27 15.13
N ILE A 49 26.49 18.26 15.24
CA ILE A 49 26.15 16.96 15.86
C ILE A 49 25.89 17.13 17.37
N ALA A 50 26.70 17.95 18.05
CA ALA A 50 26.51 18.24 19.47
C ALA A 50 25.20 19.03 19.72
N ALA A 51 24.84 19.94 18.83
CA ALA A 51 23.60 20.70 18.89
C ALA A 51 22.36 19.81 18.67
N SER A 52 22.39 18.91 17.68
CA SER A 52 21.30 17.96 17.40
C SER A 52 21.10 16.93 18.51
N THR A 53 22.17 16.58 19.24
CA THR A 53 22.08 15.65 20.37
C THR A 53 21.42 16.29 21.60
N LYS A 54 21.43 17.62 21.71
CA LYS A 54 20.83 18.37 22.84
C LYS A 54 19.36 18.73 22.63
N THR A 55 18.90 18.77 21.38
CA THR A 55 17.51 19.09 20.97
C THR A 55 16.66 17.83 20.83
N GLY A 56 16.86 16.86 21.73
CA GLY A 56 16.16 15.57 21.71
C GLY A 56 14.67 15.62 22.07
N ASP A 57 14.15 16.76 22.49
CA ASP A 57 12.73 16.97 22.78
C ASP A 57 12.29 18.28 22.11
N GLU A 58 11.20 18.21 21.34
CA GLU A 58 10.57 19.29 20.57
C GLU A 58 11.29 19.67 19.26
N ILE A 59 11.15 18.79 18.26
CA ILE A 59 11.17 19.23 16.86
C ILE A 59 9.98 20.19 16.72
N ASP A 60 10.29 21.48 16.62
CA ASP A 60 9.36 22.55 16.25
C ASP A 60 8.42 22.05 15.15
N ALA A 61 7.12 22.29 15.33
CA ALA A 61 6.08 21.92 14.38
C ALA A 61 6.54 22.23 12.95
N SER A 62 6.84 21.18 12.17
CA SER A 62 7.32 21.29 10.80
C SER A 62 6.45 22.32 10.06
N ALA A 63 7.08 23.33 9.44
CA ALA A 63 6.36 24.34 8.66
C ALA A 63 5.56 23.72 7.49
N LEU A 64 5.81 22.44 7.20
CA LEU A 64 5.07 21.61 6.28
C LEU A 64 3.63 21.37 6.76
N LYS A 65 2.67 21.92 6.00
CA LYS A 65 1.24 21.68 6.16
C LYS A 65 0.73 20.85 5.00
N MET A 66 0.05 19.75 5.32
CA MET A 66 -0.64 18.90 4.35
C MET A 66 -2.15 19.06 4.51
N GLN A 67 -2.83 19.39 3.43
CA GLN A 67 -4.29 19.39 3.32
C GLN A 67 -4.69 18.32 2.31
N VAL A 68 -5.68 17.51 2.67
CA VAL A 68 -6.17 16.42 1.84
C VAL A 68 -7.67 16.65 1.63
N GLU A 69 -8.07 16.76 0.38
CA GLU A 69 -9.46 16.94 -0.02
C GLU A 69 -9.85 15.84 -1.02
N LEU A 70 -11.01 15.23 -0.83
CA LEU A 70 -11.50 14.15 -1.68
C LEU A 70 -12.85 14.56 -2.27
N ASN A 71 -12.91 14.65 -3.59
CA ASN A 71 -14.07 15.11 -4.34
C ASN A 71 -14.61 13.99 -5.23
N MET A 72 -15.92 13.72 -5.15
CA MET A 72 -16.56 12.75 -6.04
C MET A 72 -16.68 13.30 -7.46
N ASP A 73 -16.32 12.50 -8.46
CA ASP A 73 -16.38 12.93 -9.85
C ASP A 73 -17.83 12.88 -10.39
N SER A 74 -18.20 13.87 -11.21
CA SER A 74 -19.55 13.92 -11.81
C SER A 74 -19.75 12.87 -12.92
N GLN A 75 -18.66 12.48 -13.58
CA GLN A 75 -18.59 11.36 -14.52
C GLN A 75 -17.46 10.44 -14.06
N SER A 76 -17.73 9.13 -14.00
CA SER A 76 -16.73 8.19 -13.54
C SER A 76 -15.58 8.06 -14.54
N ASN A 77 -14.36 8.15 -14.02
CA ASN A 77 -13.12 7.87 -14.74
C ASN A 77 -12.64 6.42 -14.53
N ALA A 78 -13.49 5.55 -13.97
CA ALA A 78 -13.15 4.14 -13.78
C ALA A 78 -12.90 3.46 -15.12
N ILE A 79 -11.74 2.82 -15.25
CA ILE A 79 -11.35 2.10 -16.47
C ILE A 79 -12.02 0.72 -16.43
N ASP A 80 -12.72 0.35 -17.50
CA ASP A 80 -13.35 -0.97 -17.68
C ASP A 80 -14.33 -1.42 -16.56
N SER A 81 -15.08 -0.50 -15.95
CA SER A 81 -16.08 -0.90 -14.93
C SER A 81 -17.40 -1.38 -15.57
N GLU A 82 -17.79 -2.64 -15.33
CA GLU A 82 -19.10 -3.18 -15.75
C GLU A 82 -20.27 -2.68 -14.87
N GLU A 83 -20.01 -2.31 -13.61
CA GLU A 83 -21.01 -1.96 -12.60
C GLU A 83 -21.29 -0.45 -12.47
N GLY A 84 -20.70 0.40 -13.32
CA GLY A 84 -20.87 1.86 -13.23
C GLY A 84 -20.29 2.44 -11.94
N VAL A 85 -19.12 1.95 -11.55
CA VAL A 85 -18.43 2.30 -10.30
C VAL A 85 -18.08 3.80 -10.31
N PRO A 86 -18.39 4.56 -9.25
CA PRO A 86 -18.02 5.96 -9.16
C PRO A 86 -16.52 6.15 -8.93
N SER A 87 -15.97 7.25 -9.43
CA SER A 87 -14.61 7.67 -9.15
C SER A 87 -14.57 8.92 -8.27
N ALA A 88 -13.45 9.10 -7.57
CA ALA A 88 -13.17 10.32 -6.82
C ALA A 88 -11.78 10.84 -7.18
N THR A 89 -11.67 12.17 -7.23
CA THR A 89 -10.40 12.87 -7.36
C THR A 89 -9.92 13.30 -5.97
N LEU A 90 -8.81 12.73 -5.54
CA LEU A 90 -8.07 13.10 -4.34
C LEU A 90 -7.08 14.21 -4.67
N GLN A 91 -7.23 15.35 -3.99
CA GLN A 91 -6.34 16.48 -4.07
C GLN A 91 -5.52 16.58 -2.79
N VAL A 92 -4.19 16.45 -2.92
CA VAL A 92 -3.25 16.61 -1.81
C VAL A 92 -2.48 17.91 -2.02
N VAL A 93 -2.64 18.85 -1.09
CA VAL A 93 -1.99 20.16 -1.11
C VAL A 93 -0.92 20.18 -0.03
N LEU A 94 0.34 20.27 -0.46
CA LEU A 94 1.50 20.43 0.41
C LEU A 94 1.97 21.88 0.37
N THR A 95 2.06 22.51 1.53
CA THR A 95 2.55 23.88 1.70
C THR A 95 3.73 23.87 2.66
N GLY A 96 4.90 24.30 2.22
CA GLY A 96 6.11 24.31 3.04
C GLY A 96 7.34 24.76 2.25
N ASP A 97 8.50 24.79 2.90
CA ASP A 97 9.78 25.02 2.24
C ASP A 97 10.40 23.67 1.85
N PHE A 98 10.26 23.29 0.57
CA PHE A 98 10.78 22.02 0.06
C PHE A 98 11.08 22.01 -1.43
N VAL A 99 12.02 21.15 -1.84
CA VAL A 99 12.46 21.01 -3.24
C VAL A 99 11.72 19.88 -3.96
N ALA A 100 11.58 18.73 -3.32
CA ALA A 100 10.88 17.57 -3.86
C ALA A 100 10.02 16.90 -2.79
N ALA A 101 8.86 16.39 -3.20
CA ALA A 101 7.99 15.62 -2.33
C ALA A 101 7.43 14.41 -3.09
N ASP A 102 7.54 13.25 -2.45
CA ASP A 102 6.96 11.99 -2.89
C ASP A 102 5.71 11.70 -2.05
N ILE A 103 4.62 11.34 -2.72
CA ILE A 103 3.34 11.08 -2.06
C ILE A 103 2.99 9.61 -2.21
N PHE A 104 2.67 9.00 -1.07
CA PHE A 104 2.21 7.63 -0.97
C PHE A 104 0.77 7.62 -0.47
N VAL A 105 -0.12 6.99 -1.22
CA VAL A 105 -1.53 6.79 -0.84
C VAL A 105 -1.70 5.31 -0.53
N HIS A 106 -2.07 5.00 0.71
CA HIS A 106 -2.36 3.64 1.16
C HIS A 106 -3.85 3.49 1.43
N ASN A 107 -4.49 2.59 0.69
CA ASN A 107 -5.93 2.29 0.75
C ASN A 107 -6.23 0.95 0.06
N SER A 108 -7.50 0.54 0.08
CA SER A 108 -8.00 -0.66 -0.62
C SER A 108 -8.55 -0.39 -2.02
N LEU A 109 -8.43 0.85 -2.54
CA LEU A 109 -8.91 1.22 -3.87
C LEU A 109 -7.74 1.31 -4.84
N SER A 110 -8.02 1.21 -6.13
CA SER A 110 -7.03 1.47 -7.17
C SER A 110 -6.81 2.97 -7.29
N VAL A 111 -5.54 3.39 -7.26
CA VAL A 111 -5.12 4.79 -7.26
C VAL A 111 -4.14 5.02 -8.39
N PHE A 112 -4.38 6.06 -9.20
CA PHE A 112 -3.47 6.49 -10.24
C PHE A 112 -3.32 8.00 -10.22
N GLN A 113 -2.07 8.46 -10.39
CA GLN A 113 -1.76 9.88 -10.41
C GLN A 113 -2.17 10.48 -11.76
N ILE A 114 -3.00 11.53 -11.72
CA ILE A 114 -3.48 12.24 -12.91
C ILE A 114 -2.49 13.36 -13.29
N GLY A 115 -1.93 14.03 -12.27
CA GLY A 115 -1.02 15.13 -12.49
C GLY A 115 -0.48 15.72 -11.19
N ASN A 116 0.54 16.56 -11.33
CA ASN A 116 1.09 17.37 -10.27
C ASN A 116 1.27 18.81 -10.76
N GLU A 117 0.80 19.77 -9.98
CA GLU A 117 0.98 21.19 -10.23
C GLU A 117 1.77 21.80 -9.08
N ALA A 118 2.90 22.43 -9.38
CA ALA A 118 3.67 23.18 -8.39
C ALA A 118 3.47 24.68 -8.62
N VAL A 119 2.84 25.34 -7.65
CA VAL A 119 2.70 26.78 -7.62
C VAL A 119 3.74 27.34 -6.65
N VAL A 120 4.70 28.08 -7.18
CA VAL A 120 5.67 28.83 -6.38
C VAL A 120 5.10 30.23 -6.18
N ASP A 121 4.77 30.60 -4.94
CA ASP A 121 4.24 31.93 -4.66
C ASP A 121 5.38 32.95 -4.69
N GLY A 122 5.25 33.97 -5.54
CA GLY A 122 6.36 34.81 -6.01
C GLY A 122 7.04 35.73 -4.99
N SER A 123 6.79 35.58 -3.68
CA SER A 123 7.36 36.46 -2.64
C SER A 123 7.97 35.77 -1.41
N GLY A 124 8.18 34.44 -1.40
CA GLY A 124 8.80 33.74 -0.28
C GLY A 124 9.34 32.34 -0.60
N PRO A 125 10.03 31.67 0.35
CA PRO A 125 10.54 30.30 0.18
C PRO A 125 9.44 29.22 0.26
N VAL A 126 8.18 29.61 0.47
CA VAL A 126 7.08 28.68 0.65
C VAL A 126 6.57 28.22 -0.72
N ARG A 127 6.71 26.92 -0.98
CA ARG A 127 6.18 26.25 -2.16
C ARG A 127 4.84 25.62 -1.83
N LYS A 128 3.88 25.73 -2.76
CA LYS A 128 2.60 25.03 -2.72
C LYS A 128 2.55 24.02 -3.86
N SER A 129 2.56 22.74 -3.55
CA SER A 129 2.44 21.68 -4.56
C SER A 129 1.11 20.94 -4.39
N ILE A 130 0.40 20.77 -5.49
CA ILE A 130 -0.90 20.11 -5.58
C ILE A 130 -0.71 18.82 -6.36
N TYR A 131 -1.12 17.71 -5.77
CA TYR A 131 -1.08 16.39 -6.38
C TYR A 131 -2.49 15.87 -6.53
N MET A 132 -2.83 15.41 -7.73
CA MET A 132 -4.16 14.91 -8.04
C MET A 132 -4.08 13.42 -8.36
N PHE A 133 -4.87 12.64 -7.65
CA PHE A 133 -5.02 11.21 -7.86
C PHE A 133 -6.47 10.89 -8.15
N ASN A 134 -6.72 10.00 -9.10
CA ASN A 134 -8.05 9.44 -9.26
C ASN A 134 -8.12 8.10 -8.52
N MET A 135 -9.29 7.81 -7.98
CA MET A 135 -9.55 6.66 -7.13
C MET A 135 -10.86 6.01 -7.54
N PHE A 136 -10.84 4.69 -7.76
CA PHE A 136 -12.05 3.89 -7.99
C PHE A 136 -11.86 2.47 -7.47
N ALA A 137 -12.97 1.74 -7.29
CA ALA A 137 -12.95 0.35 -6.86
C ALA A 137 -12.76 -0.58 -8.07
N GLU A 138 -11.83 -1.54 -7.96
CA GLU A 138 -11.67 -2.68 -8.90
C GLU A 138 -12.08 -4.01 -8.24
N GLU A 139 -12.06 -4.06 -6.91
CA GLU A 139 -12.44 -5.21 -6.10
C GLU A 139 -13.31 -4.77 -4.91
N ALA A 140 -13.89 -5.75 -4.21
CA ALA A 140 -14.69 -5.49 -3.03
C ALA A 140 -13.84 -4.89 -1.90
N VAL A 141 -14.17 -3.67 -1.49
CA VAL A 141 -13.44 -2.94 -0.44
C VAL A 141 -13.77 -3.51 0.94
N LEU A 142 -12.76 -4.10 1.57
CA LEU A 142 -12.88 -4.69 2.93
C LEU A 142 -12.36 -3.77 4.04
N ASP A 143 -11.58 -2.75 3.69
CA ASP A 143 -11.19 -1.66 4.58
C ASP A 143 -11.26 -0.33 3.83
N HIS A 144 -12.01 0.60 4.40
CA HIS A 144 -12.27 1.93 3.84
C HIS A 144 -11.37 3.02 4.43
N ARG A 145 -10.36 2.66 5.21
CA ARG A 145 -9.34 3.60 5.70
C ARG A 145 -8.41 4.01 4.56
N MET A 146 -8.15 5.31 4.48
CA MET A 146 -7.14 5.89 3.60
C MET A 146 -6.10 6.62 4.43
N THR A 147 -4.83 6.37 4.13
CA THR A 147 -3.70 7.10 4.69
C THR A 147 -2.89 7.70 3.56
N VAL A 148 -2.75 9.02 3.58
CA VAL A 148 -1.86 9.77 2.69
C VAL A 148 -0.61 10.11 3.46
N MET A 149 0.56 9.77 2.93
CA MET A 149 1.85 10.11 3.48
C MET A 149 2.64 10.91 2.44
N ALA A 150 3.21 12.04 2.86
CA ALA A 150 4.14 12.80 2.06
C ALA A 150 5.53 12.73 2.68
N LEU A 151 6.51 12.31 1.88
CA LEU A 151 7.93 12.32 2.21
C LEU A 151 8.58 13.48 1.46
N VAL A 152 9.18 14.39 2.21
CA VAL A 152 9.73 15.64 1.68
C VAL A 152 11.24 15.64 1.83
N ASP A 153 11.94 15.87 0.71
CA ASP A 153 13.41 15.92 0.60
C ASP A 153 14.14 14.75 1.30
N ASN A 154 13.48 13.59 1.41
CA ASN A 154 13.93 12.40 2.14
C ASN A 154 14.30 12.66 3.62
N ARG A 155 13.68 13.65 4.26
CA ARG A 155 13.99 14.08 5.64
C ARG A 155 12.77 14.19 6.52
N GLU A 156 11.73 14.84 6.03
CA GLU A 156 10.51 15.08 6.78
C GLU A 156 9.37 14.23 6.23
N CYS A 157 8.53 13.70 7.13
CA CYS A 157 7.32 13.02 6.72
C CYS A 157 6.12 13.63 7.44
N CYS A 158 5.03 13.80 6.70
CA CYS A 158 3.72 14.09 7.27
C CYS A 158 2.72 13.06 6.76
N HIS A 159 1.72 12.76 7.58
CA HIS A 159 0.68 11.81 7.22
C HIS A 159 -0.68 12.33 7.64
N HIS A 160 -1.71 11.93 6.90
CA HIS A 160 -3.10 12.21 7.19
C HIS A 160 -3.92 10.96 6.92
N SER A 161 -4.79 10.62 7.87
CA SER A 161 -5.65 9.45 7.76
C SER A 161 -7.11 9.87 7.86
N CYS A 162 -7.93 9.33 6.97
CA CYS A 162 -9.36 9.55 6.95
C CYS A 162 -10.10 8.33 6.40
N LEU A 163 -11.42 8.33 6.50
CA LEU A 163 -12.27 7.30 5.91
C LEU A 163 -12.70 7.71 4.51
N LEU A 164 -12.72 6.73 3.60
CA LEU A 164 -13.23 6.89 2.24
C LEU A 164 -14.76 7.08 2.28
N PRO A 165 -15.33 7.98 1.45
CA PRO A 165 -16.77 8.17 1.41
C PRO A 165 -17.49 6.89 0.98
N LEU A 166 -18.58 6.54 1.65
CA LEU A 166 -19.36 5.34 1.33
C LEU A 166 -19.85 5.28 -0.12
N LYS A 167 -20.15 6.44 -0.72
CA LYS A 167 -20.54 6.54 -2.14
C LYS A 167 -19.49 5.98 -3.10
N LEU A 168 -18.21 6.00 -2.73
CA LEU A 168 -17.13 5.45 -3.54
C LEU A 168 -17.03 3.93 -3.43
N ILE A 169 -17.60 3.36 -2.37
CA ILE A 169 -17.38 1.97 -1.93
C ILE A 169 -18.62 1.12 -2.19
N GLY A 170 -19.81 1.72 -2.20
CA GLY A 170 -21.03 0.99 -2.46
C GLY A 170 -22.26 1.85 -2.74
N GLU A 171 -23.32 1.15 -3.08
CA GLU A 171 -24.65 1.70 -3.34
C GLU A 171 -25.64 1.33 -2.22
N GLN A 172 -26.65 2.17 -2.06
CA GLN A 172 -27.78 1.86 -1.20
C GLN A 172 -28.67 0.79 -1.85
N THR A 173 -29.12 -0.17 -1.05
CA THR A 173 -30.07 -1.21 -1.48
C THR A 173 -31.11 -1.52 -0.38
N ALA A 174 -32.04 -2.42 -0.67
CA ALA A 174 -33.04 -2.86 0.30
C ALA A 174 -32.41 -3.70 1.43
N ALA A 175 -32.82 -3.45 2.67
CA ALA A 175 -32.31 -4.18 3.83
C ALA A 175 -32.77 -5.65 3.84
N GLN A 176 -31.82 -6.56 4.05
CA GLN A 176 -32.05 -7.99 4.21
C GLN A 176 -32.51 -8.30 5.65
N LYS A 177 -33.61 -9.06 5.79
CA LYS A 177 -34.23 -9.34 7.11
C LYS A 177 -33.43 -10.34 7.97
N SER A 178 -32.69 -11.25 7.37
CA SER A 178 -31.90 -12.25 8.09
C SER A 178 -30.56 -12.49 7.41
N ALA A 179 -29.48 -12.50 8.21
CA ALA A 179 -28.12 -12.80 7.78
C ALA A 179 -27.41 -13.66 8.84
N VAL A 180 -26.27 -14.27 8.49
CA VAL A 180 -25.49 -15.13 9.41
C VAL A 180 -24.86 -14.32 10.54
N TYR A 181 -24.12 -13.26 10.20
CA TYR A 181 -23.43 -12.43 11.18
C TYR A 181 -24.34 -11.29 11.62
N LYS A 182 -24.52 -11.15 12.94
CA LYS A 182 -25.36 -10.11 13.53
C LYS A 182 -24.62 -9.44 14.67
N PHE A 183 -24.39 -8.14 14.55
CA PHE A 183 -23.77 -7.30 15.57
C PHE A 183 -24.81 -6.34 16.12
N THR A 184 -24.87 -6.22 17.44
CA THR A 184 -25.77 -5.27 18.11
C THR A 184 -24.94 -4.30 18.93
N LEU A 185 -25.04 -3.02 18.57
CA LEU A 185 -24.42 -1.89 19.25
C LEU A 185 -25.51 -1.18 20.07
N GLU A 186 -25.27 -0.96 21.35
CA GLU A 186 -26.15 -0.21 22.24
C GLU A 186 -25.51 1.13 22.56
N SER A 187 -26.25 2.22 22.34
CA SER A 187 -25.83 3.57 22.68
C SER A 187 -26.46 4.01 23.99
N THR A 188 -25.77 4.86 24.75
CA THR A 188 -26.36 5.58 25.89
C THR A 188 -27.37 6.63 25.44
N GLU A 189 -27.15 7.23 24.27
CA GLU A 189 -27.97 8.28 23.69
C GLU A 189 -29.05 7.74 22.75
N ILE A 190 -30.03 8.60 22.41
CA ILE A 190 -31.15 8.24 21.54
C ILE A 190 -30.63 7.76 20.17
N GLY A 191 -31.16 6.62 19.71
CA GLY A 191 -30.85 6.09 18.38
C GLY A 191 -31.22 7.08 17.28
N MET A 192 -30.27 7.38 16.39
CA MET A 192 -30.44 8.37 15.32
C MET A 192 -31.06 7.76 14.06
N ASP A 193 -31.81 8.57 13.33
CA ASP A 193 -32.40 8.16 12.05
C ASP A 193 -31.34 7.80 11.03
N THR A 194 -31.66 6.79 10.20
CA THR A 194 -30.77 6.38 9.10
C THR A 194 -30.50 7.51 8.13
N ASN A 195 -31.49 8.38 7.85
CA ASN A 195 -31.31 9.55 6.98
C ASN A 195 -30.42 10.63 7.61
N LEU A 196 -30.34 10.71 8.94
CA LEU A 196 -29.43 11.61 9.64
C LEU A 196 -28.00 11.04 9.64
N LEU A 197 -27.87 9.73 9.80
CA LEU A 197 -26.59 9.02 9.77
C LEU A 197 -25.99 8.96 8.35
N PHE A 198 -26.83 8.77 7.34
CA PHE A 198 -26.44 8.55 5.96
C PHE A 198 -27.15 9.55 5.04
N PRO A 199 -26.89 10.86 5.20
CA PRO A 199 -27.61 11.91 4.45
C PRO A 199 -27.33 11.85 2.94
N GLU A 200 -26.24 11.21 2.55
CA GLU A 200 -25.84 11.03 1.17
C GLU A 200 -26.63 9.95 0.41
N PHE A 201 -27.42 9.14 1.12
CA PHE A 201 -28.28 8.09 0.57
C PHE A 201 -29.75 8.35 0.91
N GLU A 202 -30.64 8.20 -0.06
CA GLU A 202 -32.08 8.43 0.14
C GLU A 202 -32.78 7.14 0.59
N SER A 203 -32.90 6.94 1.91
CA SER A 203 -33.70 5.82 2.43
C SER A 203 -35.18 6.20 2.58
N GLU A 204 -36.05 5.41 1.96
CA GLU A 204 -37.50 5.46 2.18
C GLU A 204 -37.87 5.11 3.64
N ASN A 205 -37.05 4.26 4.28
CA ASN A 205 -37.28 3.77 5.65
C ASN A 205 -36.31 4.44 6.63
N GLN A 206 -36.86 5.17 7.60
CA GLN A 206 -36.07 5.89 8.62
C GLN A 206 -35.34 4.97 9.60
N SER A 207 -35.80 3.72 9.76
CA SER A 207 -35.28 2.75 10.74
C SER A 207 -34.46 1.60 10.16
N SER A 208 -34.31 1.51 8.84
CA SER A 208 -33.53 0.44 8.20
C SER A 208 -32.96 0.87 6.87
N ILE A 209 -31.70 0.52 6.62
CA ILE A 209 -31.00 0.79 5.37
C ILE A 209 -30.13 -0.42 4.99
N GLY A 210 -30.06 -0.74 3.71
CA GLY A 210 -29.17 -1.76 3.17
C GLY A 210 -28.08 -1.12 2.31
N PHE A 211 -26.91 -1.73 2.30
CA PHE A 211 -25.78 -1.33 1.48
C PHE A 211 -25.24 -2.54 0.71
N ARG A 212 -24.95 -2.34 -0.57
CA ARG A 212 -24.21 -3.28 -1.39
C ARG A 212 -22.89 -2.60 -1.77
N LEU A 213 -21.78 -3.18 -1.32
CA LEU A 213 -20.45 -2.71 -1.73
C LEU A 213 -20.20 -3.17 -3.17
N PHE A 214 -19.52 -2.34 -3.98
CA PHE A 214 -19.19 -2.70 -5.36
C PHE A 214 -18.38 -4.01 -5.39
N TYR A 215 -18.63 -4.86 -6.40
CA TYR A 215 -18.06 -6.20 -6.53
C TYR A 215 -18.35 -7.20 -5.39
N ALA A 216 -19.01 -6.78 -4.30
CA ALA A 216 -19.47 -7.66 -3.25
C ALA A 216 -20.88 -8.17 -3.59
N LYS A 217 -21.08 -9.49 -3.47
CA LYS A 217 -22.41 -10.10 -3.73
C LYS A 217 -23.34 -9.97 -2.53
N GLU A 218 -22.78 -9.92 -1.33
CA GLU A 218 -23.52 -9.86 -0.08
C GLU A 218 -23.96 -8.44 0.25
N ILE A 219 -25.12 -8.34 0.92
CA ILE A 219 -25.70 -7.08 1.37
C ILE A 219 -25.38 -6.90 2.86
N VAL A 220 -25.05 -5.68 3.27
CA VAL A 220 -24.96 -5.30 4.68
C VAL A 220 -26.18 -4.48 5.05
N SER A 221 -26.90 -4.91 6.08
CA SER A 221 -28.13 -4.24 6.52
C SER A 221 -27.95 -3.64 7.90
N ILE A 222 -28.39 -2.40 8.06
CA ILE A 222 -28.37 -1.65 9.32
C ILE A 222 -29.80 -1.38 9.74
N PHE A 223 -30.13 -1.74 10.98
CA PHE A 223 -31.41 -1.46 11.61
C PHE A 223 -31.20 -0.58 12.83
N VAL A 224 -31.99 0.48 12.92
CA VAL A 224 -31.96 1.41 14.05
C VAL A 224 -33.23 1.26 14.86
N SER A 225 -33.06 1.02 16.16
CA SER A 225 -34.15 1.04 17.13
C SER A 225 -34.01 2.25 18.04
N GLN A 226 -34.72 3.32 17.72
CA GLN A 226 -34.77 4.54 18.53
C GLN A 226 -35.28 4.28 19.96
N LYS A 227 -36.26 3.37 20.13
CA LYS A 227 -36.85 3.07 21.44
C LYS A 227 -35.89 2.32 22.36
N ALA A 228 -35.00 1.51 21.79
CA ALA A 228 -34.05 0.69 22.54
C ALA A 228 -32.64 1.29 22.55
N ASN A 229 -32.40 2.38 21.81
CA ASN A 229 -31.09 2.98 21.57
C ASN A 229 -30.07 1.96 21.02
N ARG A 230 -30.52 1.12 20.07
CA ARG A 230 -29.68 0.04 19.51
C ARG A 230 -29.55 0.14 18.00
N TYR A 231 -28.34 -0.10 17.52
CA TYR A 231 -28.01 -0.29 16.11
C TYR A 231 -27.68 -1.76 15.88
N ARG A 232 -28.37 -2.40 14.95
CA ARG A 232 -28.11 -3.78 14.56
C ARG A 232 -27.56 -3.80 13.15
N ILE A 233 -26.39 -4.39 12.98
CA ILE A 233 -25.71 -4.54 11.69
C ILE A 233 -25.64 -6.02 11.38
N GLN A 234 -26.04 -6.42 10.18
CA GLN A 234 -26.03 -7.82 9.77
C GLN A 234 -25.66 -8.02 8.30
N SER A 235 -24.90 -9.07 8.03
CA SER A 235 -24.53 -9.53 6.70
C SER A 235 -24.12 -11.01 6.74
N ASP A 236 -23.98 -11.62 5.58
CA ASP A 236 -23.45 -12.98 5.44
C ASP A 236 -21.91 -13.00 5.40
N ASN A 237 -21.28 -11.83 5.22
CA ASN A 237 -19.83 -11.66 5.26
C ASN A 237 -19.41 -10.77 6.46
N PRO A 238 -18.50 -11.24 7.35
CA PRO A 238 -18.07 -10.47 8.52
C PRO A 238 -17.21 -9.26 8.16
N ASN A 239 -16.46 -9.30 7.06
CA ASN A 239 -15.58 -8.21 6.66
C ASN A 239 -16.39 -6.99 6.20
N LEU A 240 -17.49 -7.21 5.48
CA LEU A 240 -18.39 -6.12 5.07
C LEU A 240 -19.11 -5.51 6.28
N CYS A 241 -19.44 -6.33 7.30
CA CYS A 241 -19.94 -5.80 8.58
C CYS A 241 -18.94 -4.85 9.23
N PHE A 242 -17.64 -5.18 9.19
CA PHE A 242 -16.60 -4.36 9.81
C PHE A 242 -16.50 -2.97 9.17
N VAL A 243 -16.54 -2.87 7.84
CA VAL A 243 -16.58 -1.59 7.11
C VAL A 243 -17.75 -0.73 7.59
N MET A 244 -18.96 -1.29 7.65
CA MET A 244 -20.14 -0.52 8.06
C MET A 244 -20.16 -0.18 9.55
N ILE A 245 -19.63 -1.06 10.42
CA ILE A 245 -19.49 -0.77 11.85
C ILE A 245 -18.56 0.41 12.08
N THR A 246 -17.40 0.40 11.44
CA THR A 246 -16.38 1.44 11.62
C THR A 246 -16.87 2.81 11.14
N GLU A 247 -17.52 2.85 9.98
CA GLU A 247 -18.16 4.06 9.46
C GLU A 247 -19.26 4.57 10.41
N LEU A 248 -20.17 3.68 10.85
CA LEU A 248 -21.25 4.06 11.76
C LEU A 248 -20.73 4.58 13.11
N LEU A 249 -19.67 3.97 13.65
CA LEU A 249 -19.03 4.44 14.89
C LEU A 249 -18.42 5.84 14.72
N GLU A 250 -17.76 6.11 13.60
CA GLU A 250 -17.17 7.43 13.35
C GLU A 250 -18.25 8.51 13.17
N ARG A 251 -19.33 8.21 12.45
CA ARG A 251 -20.46 9.12 12.28
C ARG A 251 -21.19 9.42 13.59
N ILE A 252 -21.44 8.39 14.42
CA ILE A 252 -22.07 8.60 15.73
C ILE A 252 -21.17 9.47 16.61
N LYS A 253 -19.86 9.24 16.65
CA LYS A 253 -18.94 10.08 17.44
C LYS A 253 -18.91 11.53 16.96
N LYS A 254 -19.03 11.79 15.65
CA LYS A 254 -19.08 13.15 15.08
C LYS A 254 -20.37 13.88 15.48
N LEU A 255 -21.51 13.19 15.48
CA LEU A 255 -22.81 13.78 15.79
C LEU A 255 -23.12 13.84 17.30
N GLN A 256 -22.67 12.84 18.05
CA GLN A 256 -22.90 12.66 19.48
C GLN A 256 -21.57 12.28 20.17
N PRO A 257 -20.70 13.26 20.50
CA PRO A 257 -19.38 12.97 21.08
C PRO A 257 -19.46 12.32 22.46
N ASP A 258 -20.54 12.55 23.21
CA ASP A 258 -20.74 11.99 24.56
C ASP A 258 -21.33 10.57 24.56
N ALA A 259 -21.77 10.06 23.40
CA ALA A 259 -22.40 8.75 23.29
C ALA A 259 -21.39 7.62 23.56
N LYS A 260 -21.68 6.77 24.56
CA LYS A 260 -20.90 5.56 24.82
C LYS A 260 -21.58 4.37 24.15
N ILE A 261 -20.86 3.76 23.22
CA ILE A 261 -21.35 2.62 22.45
C ILE A 261 -20.80 1.33 23.07
N ARG A 262 -21.70 0.39 23.40
CA ARG A 262 -21.38 -0.94 23.92
C ARG A 262 -21.83 -2.00 22.94
N THR A 263 -21.10 -3.10 22.84
CA THR A 263 -21.48 -4.22 21.98
C THR A 263 -22.04 -5.36 22.81
N ASN A 264 -23.28 -5.77 22.57
CA ASN A 264 -23.88 -6.89 23.28
C ASN A 264 -23.69 -8.18 22.47
N GLY A 265 -22.60 -8.89 22.80
CA GLY A 265 -22.27 -10.19 22.24
C GLY A 265 -21.65 -10.12 20.85
N VAL A 266 -20.35 -10.39 20.77
CA VAL A 266 -19.67 -10.68 19.51
C VAL A 266 -19.87 -12.18 19.24
N PRO A 267 -20.26 -12.62 18.04
CA PRO A 267 -20.42 -14.04 17.71
C PRO A 267 -19.06 -14.74 17.58
N MET A 268 -18.34 -14.85 18.71
CA MET A 268 -16.96 -15.34 18.79
C MET A 268 -16.79 -16.72 18.18
N GLN A 269 -17.81 -17.59 18.31
CA GLN A 269 -17.81 -18.92 17.73
C GLN A 269 -17.65 -18.91 16.20
N LEU A 270 -18.27 -17.94 15.52
CA LEU A 270 -18.15 -17.81 14.07
C LEU A 270 -16.73 -17.37 13.67
N PHE A 271 -16.12 -16.46 14.44
CA PHE A 271 -14.75 -16.03 14.20
C PHE A 271 -13.73 -17.14 14.46
N LEU A 272 -13.91 -17.92 15.53
CA LEU A 272 -13.06 -19.07 15.82
C LEU A 272 -13.10 -20.11 14.70
N LYS A 273 -14.29 -20.32 14.10
CA LYS A 273 -14.42 -21.18 12.92
C LYS A 273 -13.60 -20.63 11.75
N THR A 274 -13.74 -19.34 11.42
CA THR A 274 -12.96 -18.72 10.34
C THR A 274 -11.44 -18.80 10.57
N ILE A 275 -10.99 -18.63 11.82
CA ILE A 275 -9.58 -18.81 12.19
C ILE A 275 -9.14 -20.26 11.99
N ALA A 276 -9.95 -21.23 12.40
CA ALA A 276 -9.66 -22.64 12.21
C ALA A 276 -9.55 -23.02 10.72
N ASP A 277 -10.49 -22.52 9.90
CA ASP A 277 -10.49 -22.70 8.45
C ASP A 277 -9.22 -22.08 7.82
N TYR A 278 -8.82 -20.88 8.25
CA TYR A 278 -7.57 -20.25 7.82
C TYR A 278 -6.33 -21.09 8.17
N LEU A 279 -6.26 -21.60 9.41
CA LEU A 279 -5.14 -22.45 9.84
C LEU A 279 -5.04 -23.75 9.05
N GLU A 280 -6.17 -24.30 8.59
CA GLU A 280 -6.18 -25.48 7.73
C GLU A 280 -5.62 -25.16 6.34
N VAL A 281 -6.04 -24.03 5.74
CA VAL A 281 -5.51 -23.55 4.46
C VAL A 281 -4.02 -23.24 4.56
N GLU A 282 -3.57 -22.60 5.65
CA GLU A 282 -2.16 -22.29 5.88
C GLU A 282 -1.30 -23.55 5.97
N LYS A 283 -1.77 -24.58 6.70
CA LYS A 283 -1.09 -25.89 6.74
C LYS A 283 -1.00 -26.53 5.35
N ARG A 284 -2.06 -26.42 4.54
CA ARG A 284 -2.04 -26.93 3.16
C ARG A 284 -1.03 -26.18 2.31
N ARG A 285 -0.99 -24.84 2.42
CA ARG A 285 -0.01 -23.97 1.75
C ARG A 285 1.42 -24.39 2.10
N GLU A 286 1.72 -24.66 3.37
CA GLU A 286 3.06 -25.11 3.80
C GLU A 286 3.44 -26.47 3.20
N LEU A 287 2.50 -27.40 3.10
CA LEU A 287 2.74 -28.72 2.50
C LEU A 287 3.00 -28.63 0.99
N GLU A 288 2.17 -27.83 0.30
CA GLU A 288 2.33 -27.53 -1.12
C GLU A 288 3.67 -26.81 -1.36
N GLU A 289 4.04 -25.83 -0.53
CA GLU A 289 5.31 -25.11 -0.61
C GLU A 289 6.52 -26.06 -0.43
N LYS A 290 6.47 -27.01 0.50
CA LYS A 290 7.52 -28.04 0.66
C LYS A 290 7.62 -28.94 -0.58
N THR A 291 6.48 -29.27 -1.17
CA THR A 291 6.42 -30.10 -2.39
C THR A 291 7.02 -29.36 -3.57
N VAL A 292 6.64 -28.10 -3.78
CA VAL A 292 7.21 -27.22 -4.83
C VAL A 292 8.71 -27.05 -4.61
N LYS A 293 9.18 -26.80 -3.38
CA LYS A 293 10.62 -26.70 -3.09
C LYS A 293 11.36 -27.98 -3.47
N ARG A 294 10.82 -29.16 -3.14
CA ARG A 294 11.42 -30.46 -3.52
C ARG A 294 11.48 -30.62 -5.04
N LEU A 295 10.38 -30.33 -5.75
CA LEU A 295 10.31 -30.42 -7.21
C LEU A 295 11.27 -29.44 -7.89
N SER A 296 11.36 -28.19 -7.40
CA SER A 296 12.32 -27.20 -7.91
C SER A 296 13.76 -27.64 -7.75
N VAL A 297 14.12 -28.31 -6.64
CA VAL A 297 15.45 -28.89 -6.46
C VAL A 297 15.67 -30.04 -7.46
N GLN A 298 14.69 -30.92 -7.64
CA GLN A 298 14.79 -32.00 -8.62
C GLN A 298 14.97 -31.46 -10.04
N MET A 299 14.16 -30.48 -10.45
CA MET A 299 14.26 -29.83 -11.75
C MET A 299 15.66 -29.24 -11.97
N ARG A 300 16.20 -28.52 -10.99
CA ARG A 300 17.57 -27.99 -11.08
C ARG A 300 18.63 -29.08 -11.26
N HIS A 301 18.47 -30.24 -10.61
CA HIS A 301 19.39 -31.37 -10.81
C HIS A 301 19.26 -31.96 -12.22
N VAL A 302 18.03 -32.11 -12.72
CA VAL A 302 17.79 -32.59 -14.08
C VAL A 302 18.38 -31.62 -15.12
N GLU A 303 18.20 -30.31 -14.93
CA GLU A 303 18.81 -29.26 -15.76
C GLU A 303 20.34 -29.32 -15.73
N MET A 304 20.96 -29.48 -14.54
CA MET A 304 22.41 -29.66 -14.44
C MET A 304 22.90 -30.90 -15.19
N ILE A 305 22.22 -32.03 -15.07
CA ILE A 305 22.56 -33.27 -15.79
C ILE A 305 22.42 -33.06 -17.31
N LEU A 306 21.35 -32.37 -17.75
CA LEU A 306 21.15 -32.03 -19.16
C LEU A 306 22.30 -31.17 -19.70
N LEU A 307 22.65 -30.10 -18.98
CA LEU A 307 23.75 -29.20 -19.37
C LEU A 307 25.11 -29.92 -19.43
N GLN A 308 25.38 -30.80 -18.47
CA GLN A 308 26.61 -31.62 -18.48
C GLN A 308 26.66 -32.54 -19.69
N LYS A 309 25.53 -33.15 -20.08
CA LYS A 309 25.47 -34.01 -21.28
C LYS A 309 25.52 -33.24 -22.59
N LEU A 310 24.94 -32.04 -22.66
CA LEU A 310 25.07 -31.16 -23.83
C LEU A 310 26.52 -30.71 -24.05
N LYS A 311 27.32 -30.66 -22.97
CA LYS A 311 28.74 -30.30 -23.02
C LYS A 311 29.66 -31.47 -23.42
N SER A 312 29.21 -32.72 -23.31
CA SER A 312 30.03 -33.89 -23.67
C SER A 312 30.00 -34.16 -25.18
N GLU A 313 31.16 -34.42 -25.79
CA GLU A 313 31.30 -34.68 -27.23
C GLU A 313 30.69 -36.03 -27.70
N HIS A 314 30.34 -36.93 -26.77
CA HIS A 314 29.69 -38.20 -27.08
C HIS A 314 28.17 -38.10 -26.96
N GLU A 315 27.43 -38.52 -27.99
CA GLU A 315 25.98 -38.65 -28.00
C GLU A 315 25.52 -39.94 -27.27
N PRO A 316 24.90 -39.85 -26.07
CA PRO A 316 24.21 -40.98 -25.46
C PRO A 316 22.69 -40.85 -25.72
N PRO A 317 21.87 -41.88 -25.45
CA PRO A 317 20.43 -41.83 -25.70
C PRO A 317 19.76 -40.75 -24.82
N ALA A 318 19.39 -39.62 -25.44
CA ALA A 318 18.72 -38.48 -24.82
C ALA A 318 17.29 -38.80 -24.31
N THR A 319 16.75 -39.96 -24.70
CA THR A 319 15.38 -40.39 -24.45
C THR A 319 15.04 -40.46 -22.96
N HIS A 320 15.95 -40.97 -22.12
CA HIS A 320 15.69 -41.12 -20.68
C HIS A 320 15.63 -39.79 -19.92
N ILE A 321 16.43 -38.80 -20.34
CA ILE A 321 16.43 -37.48 -19.71
C ILE A 321 15.22 -36.67 -20.16
N ASN A 322 14.83 -36.77 -21.43
CA ASN A 322 13.62 -36.12 -21.91
C ASN A 322 12.36 -36.64 -21.20
N VAL A 323 12.30 -37.95 -20.88
CA VAL A 323 11.22 -38.50 -20.05
C VAL A 323 11.26 -37.92 -18.63
N LEU A 324 12.45 -37.81 -18.03
CA LEU A 324 12.63 -37.26 -16.69
C LEU A 324 12.23 -35.77 -16.61
N ILE A 325 12.64 -34.97 -17.59
CA ILE A 325 12.26 -33.54 -17.71
C ILE A 325 10.75 -33.41 -17.85
N ASN A 326 10.14 -34.17 -18.76
CA ASN A 326 8.70 -34.09 -18.99
C ASN A 326 7.89 -34.54 -17.77
N HIS A 327 8.42 -35.46 -16.96
CA HIS A 327 7.79 -35.86 -15.71
C HIS A 327 7.90 -34.75 -14.66
N THR A 328 9.10 -34.24 -14.39
CA THR A 328 9.34 -33.22 -13.36
C THR A 328 8.73 -31.86 -13.71
N TYR A 329 8.57 -31.53 -15.00
CA TYR A 329 7.92 -30.29 -15.45
C TYR A 329 6.38 -30.33 -15.35
N ARG A 330 5.78 -31.52 -15.38
CA ARG A 330 4.32 -31.69 -15.29
C ARG A 330 3.80 -31.78 -13.86
N GLU A 331 4.66 -32.16 -12.92
CA GLU A 331 4.39 -32.15 -11.48
C GLU A 331 4.57 -30.76 -10.87
#